data_AF-A0A973CGN6-F1
#
_entry.id   AF-A0A973CGN6-F1
#
_cell.length_a   1.000
_cell.length_b   1.000
_cell.length_c   1.000
_cell.angle_alpha   90.00
_cell.angle_beta   90.00
_cell.angle_gamma   90.00
#
_symmetry.space_group_name_H-M   'P 1'
#
loop_
_entity.id
_entity.type
_entity.pdbx_description
1 polymer ?
#
loop_
_entity_poly.entity_id
_entity_poly.type
_entity_poly.pdbx_seq_one_letter_code
_entity_poly.pdbx_strand_id
1 'polypeptide(L)' 'PLKSSPLIEQAKAELRERVDFYDKDRYFAPDIAKANQLLLEAAHNKLVARDMLPSF' A
#
# COMPACT_ATOMS: atom_id res chain seq x y z
N PRO A 1 -0.99 -13.24 16.90
CA PRO A 1 -0.87 -12.45 15.65
C PRO A 1 -0.55 -10.99 15.98
N LEU A 2 0.68 -10.56 15.73
CA LEU A 2 1.10 -9.18 15.97
C LEU A 2 0.40 -8.28 14.95
N LYS A 3 -0.62 -7.54 15.40
CA LYS A 3 -1.30 -6.53 14.58
C LYS A 3 -0.39 -5.31 14.48
N SER A 4 -0.23 -4.77 13.28
CA SER A 4 0.45 -3.49 13.09
C SER A 4 -0.43 -2.34 13.59
N SER A 5 0.09 -1.11 13.53
CA SER A 5 -0.69 0.08 13.85
C SER A 5 -1.88 0.23 12.88
N PRO A 6 -2.99 0.87 13.29
CA PRO A 6 -4.21 0.97 12.48
C PRO A 6 -3.98 1.54 11.06
N LEU A 7 -3.10 2.55 10.94
CA LEU A 7 -2.76 3.17 9.66
C LEU A 7 -2.03 2.22 8.71
N ILE A 8 -1.16 1.36 9.25
CA ILE A 8 -0.42 0.37 8.46
C ILE A 8 -1.34 -0.76 8.00
N GLU A 9 -2.29 -1.19 8.83
CA GLU A 9 -3.30 -2.16 8.41
C GLU A 9 -4.20 -1.60 7.30
N GLN A 10 -4.54 -0.30 7.35
CA GLN A 10 -5.29 0.36 6.28
C GLN A 10 -4.51 0.43 4.97
N ALA A 11 -3.25 0.87 5.00
CA ALA A 11 -2.37 0.88 3.82
C ALA A 11 -2.22 -0.52 3.21
N LYS A 12 -2.08 -1.54 4.06
CA LYS A 12 -1.98 -2.94 3.64
C LYS A 12 -3.28 -3.43 3.00
N ALA A 13 -4.44 -3.08 3.55
CA ALA A 13 -5.74 -3.43 2.97
C ALA A 13 -5.89 -2.83 1.57
N GLU A 14 -5.57 -1.54 1.41
CA GLU A 14 -5.58 -0.85 0.11
C GLU A 14 -4.66 -1.52 -0.93
N LEU A 15 -3.46 -1.95 -0.51
CA LEU A 15 -2.57 -2.71 -1.39
C LEU A 15 -3.17 -4.07 -1.76
N ARG A 16 -3.84 -4.75 -0.82
CA ARG A 16 -4.46 -6.07 -1.06
C ARG A 16 -5.71 -6.02 -1.93
N GLU A 17 -6.36 -4.87 -2.08
CA GLU A 17 -7.40 -4.68 -3.09
C GLU A 17 -6.85 -4.69 -4.52
N ARG A 18 -5.56 -4.38 -4.71
CA ARG A 18 -4.90 -4.35 -6.02
C ARG A 18 -4.05 -5.58 -6.30
N VAL A 19 -3.39 -6.13 -5.26
CA VAL A 19 -2.43 -7.24 -5.37
C VAL A 19 -2.84 -8.39 -4.46
N ASP A 20 -3.07 -9.55 -5.07
CA ASP A 20 -3.48 -10.77 -4.37
C ASP A 20 -2.41 -11.29 -3.40
N PHE A 21 -2.81 -12.08 -2.42
CA PHE A 21 -1.86 -12.73 -1.51
C PHE A 21 -0.88 -13.62 -2.28
N TYR A 22 0.41 -13.51 -1.98
CA TYR A 22 1.46 -14.35 -2.53
C TYR A 22 1.54 -15.66 -1.75
N ASP A 23 0.88 -16.71 -2.25
CA ASP A 23 0.88 -18.05 -1.65
C ASP A 23 1.86 -19.01 -2.35
N LYS A 24 2.08 -18.81 -3.65
CA LYS A 24 2.93 -19.63 -4.52
C LYS A 24 3.72 -18.74 -5.48
N ASP A 25 4.84 -19.27 -5.96
CA ASP A 25 5.66 -18.58 -6.96
C ASP A 25 4.85 -18.29 -8.21
N ARG A 26 4.75 -17.01 -8.52
CA ARG A 26 4.11 -16.48 -9.73
C ARG A 26 4.96 -15.36 -10.30
N TYR A 27 4.66 -15.00 -11.55
CA TYR A 27 5.29 -13.86 -12.18
C TYR A 27 4.93 -12.58 -11.41
N PHE A 28 5.93 -11.98 -10.75
CA PHE A 28 5.72 -10.91 -9.76
C PHE A 28 5.71 -9.51 -10.38
N ALA A 29 6.19 -9.36 -11.62
CA ALA A 29 6.18 -8.08 -12.34
C ALA A 29 4.79 -7.40 -12.42
N PRO A 30 3.67 -8.10 -12.73
CA PRO A 30 2.34 -7.48 -12.71
C PRO A 30 1.94 -6.97 -11.32
N ASP A 31 2.35 -7.64 -10.25
CA ASP A 31 2.07 -7.22 -8.89
C ASP A 31 2.84 -5.95 -8.54
N ILE A 32 4.12 -5.88 -8.90
CA ILE A 32 4.94 -4.66 -8.76
C ILE A 32 4.32 -3.51 -9.58
N ALA A 33 3.88 -3.77 -10.81
CA ALA A 33 3.28 -2.74 -11.66
C ALA A 33 1.99 -2.16 -11.02
N LYS A 34 1.11 -3.03 -10.50
CA LYS A 34 -0.11 -2.60 -9.79
C LYS A 34 0.22 -1.83 -8.51
N ALA A 35 1.23 -2.27 -7.75
CA ALA A 35 1.68 -1.56 -6.56
C ALA A 35 2.26 -0.17 -6.90
N ASN A 36 3.04 -0.06 -7.97
CA ASN A 36 3.56 1.22 -8.46
C ASN A 36 2.44 2.17 -8.89
N GLN A 37 1.39 1.66 -9.55
CA GLN A 37 0.24 2.47 -9.91
C GLN A 37 -0.46 3.03 -8.67
N LEU A 38 -0.62 2.22 -7.61
CA LEU A 38 -1.17 2.68 -6.34
C LEU A 38 -0.33 3.79 -5.68
N LEU A 39 1.00 3.70 -5.78
CA LEU A 39 1.91 4.75 -5.29
C LEU A 39 1.76 6.06 -6.09
N LEU A 40 1.60 5.96 -7.41
CA LEU A 40 1.38 7.13 -8.28
C LEU A 40 0.04 7.83 -8.01
N GLU A 41 -0.98 7.08 -7.57
CA GLU A 41 -2.27 7.63 -7.14
C GLU A 41 -2.17 8.40 -5.81
N ALA A 42 -1.01 8.36 -5.12
CA ALA A 42 -0.77 8.99 -3.83
C ALA A 42 -1.83 8.62 -2.76
N ALA A 43 -2.45 7.44 -2.89
CA ALA A 43 -3.58 7.01 -2.07
C ALA A 43 -3.27 6.96 -0.56
N HIS A 44 -2.00 6.72 -0.21
CA HIS A 44 -1.54 6.65 1.17
C HIS A 44 -1.19 8.00 1.80
N ASN A 45 -1.16 9.11 1.06
CA ASN A 45 -0.81 10.41 1.63
C ASN A 45 -1.81 10.86 2.70
N LYS A 46 -3.07 10.40 2.63
CA LYS A 46 -4.09 10.59 3.67
C LYS A 46 -3.77 9.91 5.00
N LEU A 47 -2.85 8.94 5.01
CA LEU A 47 -2.42 8.19 6.19
C LEU A 47 -1.19 8.81 6.85
N VAL A 48 -0.57 9.80 6.20
CA VAL A 48 0.59 10.55 6.70
C VAL A 48 0.10 11.74 7.54
N ALA A 49 0.85 12.10 8.58
CA ALA A 49 0.52 13.27 9.39
C ALA A 49 0.57 14.55 8.53
N ARG A 50 -0.44 15.42 8.68
CA ARG A 50 -0.63 16.61 7.83
C ARG A 50 0.59 17.53 7.78
N ASP A 51 1.30 17.70 8.89
CA ASP A 51 2.46 18.60 8.96
C ASP A 51 3.80 17.93 8.61
N MET A 52 3.77 16.67 8.16
CA MET A 52 4.99 15.91 7.85
C MET A 52 5.58 16.28 6.49
N LEU A 53 4.74 16.71 5.54
CA LEU A 53 5.16 17.06 4.20
C LEU A 53 5.00 18.58 4.00
N PRO A 54 6.04 19.31 3.55
CA PRO A 54 6.00 20.77 3.44
C PRO A 54 4.94 21.33 2.48
N SER A 55 4.40 20.50 1.60
CA SER A 55 3.50 20.88 0.51
C SER A 55 2.23 20.04 0.45
N PHE A 56 1.80 19.45 1.58
CA PHE A 56 0.64 18.57 1.66
C PHE A 56 -0.36 19.02 2.74
#